data_AF-X1N1M0-F1
#
_entry.id   AF-X1N1M0-F1
#
_cell.length_a   1.000
_cell.length_b   1.000
_cell.length_c   1.000
_cell.angle_alpha   90.00
_cell.angle_beta   90.00
_cell.angle_gamma   90.00
#
_symmetry.space_group_name_H-M   'P 1'
#
loop_
_entity.id
_entity.type
_entity.pdbx_description
1 polymer ?
#
loop_
_entity_poly.entity_id
_entity_poly.type
_entity_poly.pdbx_seq_one_letter_code
_entity_poly.pdbx_strand_id
1 'polypeptide(L)'
;AASEQVINMAYQIFSKRLSSVEYLIGYEGNAFAFTGKVEDDLLSITSVHPMREEAIIEFLKKANTDWRVIEKLIKDGSLMELEYQGRKFYMRKLPRKRCG
;
A
#
# COMPACT_ATOMS: atom_id res chain seq x y z
N ALA A 1 -8.57 16.81 16.99
CA ALA A 1 -8.32 16.39 15.59
C ALA A 1 -7.67 17.56 14.85
N ALA A 2 -6.69 17.33 13.98
CA ALA A 2 -6.14 18.39 13.13
C ALA A 2 -7.21 18.86 12.13
N SER A 3 -7.27 20.17 11.83
CA SER A 3 -8.19 20.66 10.80
C SER A 3 -7.75 20.19 9.41
N GLU A 4 -8.69 20.08 8.48
CA GLU A 4 -8.44 19.71 7.08
C GLU A 4 -7.37 20.59 6.43
N GLN A 5 -7.31 21.86 6.83
CA GLN A 5 -6.31 22.83 6.39
C GLN A 5 -4.88 22.45 6.83
N VAL A 6 -4.72 21.92 8.06
CA VAL A 6 -3.43 21.46 8.58
C VAL A 6 -2.99 20.17 7.87
N ILE A 7 -3.93 19.27 7.58
CA ILE A 7 -3.69 18.05 6.81
C ILE A 7 -3.22 18.39 5.39
N ASN A 8 -3.90 19.33 4.72
CA ASN A 8 -3.52 19.82 3.40
C ASN A 8 -2.16 20.53 3.38
N MET A 9 -1.91 21.38 4.38
CA MET A 9 -0.61 22.04 4.52
C MET A 9 0.51 21.03 4.70
N ALA A 10 0.34 20.00 5.55
CA ALA A 10 1.33 18.95 5.74
C ALA A 10 1.61 18.22 4.42
N TYR A 11 0.58 17.79 3.70
CA TYR A 11 0.72 17.17 2.38
C TYR A 11 1.51 18.03 1.40
N GLN A 12 1.19 19.33 1.30
CA GLN A 12 1.87 20.25 0.39
C GLN A 12 3.33 20.55 0.78
N ILE A 13 3.66 20.47 2.07
CA ILE A 13 5.05 20.61 2.53
C ILE A 13 5.85 19.35 2.21
N PHE A 14 5.26 18.18 2.45
CA PHE A 14 5.91 16.91 2.17
C PHE A 14 6.04 16.65 0.66
N SER A 15 5.04 16.99 -0.15
CA SER A 15 5.07 16.80 -1.62
C SER A 15 6.16 17.62 -2.32
N LYS A 16 6.60 18.73 -1.70
CA LYS A 16 7.74 19.52 -2.18
C LYS A 16 9.10 18.86 -1.93
N ARG A 17 9.18 17.93 -0.99
CA ARG A 17 10.45 17.30 -0.57
C ARG A 17 10.54 15.81 -0.90
N LEU A 18 9.41 15.15 -1.05
CA LEU A 18 9.31 13.72 -1.33
C LEU A 18 8.77 13.50 -2.74
N SER A 19 9.30 12.50 -3.43
CA SER A 19 8.91 12.16 -4.80
C SER A 19 7.49 11.61 -4.92
N SER A 20 6.89 11.15 -3.82
CA SER A 20 5.51 10.70 -3.74
C SER A 20 4.98 10.95 -2.32
N VAL A 21 3.82 11.58 -2.22
CA VAL A 21 3.09 11.81 -0.97
C VAL A 21 1.64 11.52 -1.25
N GLU A 22 1.01 10.68 -0.43
CA GLU A 22 -0.40 10.31 -0.59
C GLU A 22 -1.07 10.26 0.78
N TYR A 23 -2.38 10.53 0.78
CA TYR A 23 -3.22 10.42 1.95
C TYR A 23 -3.63 8.97 2.20
N LEU A 24 -3.14 8.38 3.29
CA LEU A 24 -3.59 7.05 3.75
C LEU A 24 -5.01 7.05 4.37
N ILE A 25 -5.78 8.13 4.20
CA ILE A 25 -7.19 8.22 4.59
C ILE A 25 -8.16 7.91 3.44
N GLY A 26 -7.63 7.59 2.25
CA GLY A 26 -8.41 7.14 1.10
C GLY A 26 -9.11 5.80 1.37
N TYR A 27 -10.30 5.63 0.78
CA TYR A 27 -11.03 4.38 0.82
C TYR A 27 -10.46 3.39 -0.20
N GLU A 28 -9.75 2.38 0.27
CA GLU A 28 -9.07 1.37 -0.56
C GLU A 28 -10.03 0.29 -1.11
N GLY A 29 -11.31 0.33 -0.71
CA GLY A 29 -12.21 -0.83 -0.79
C GLY A 29 -12.93 -1.09 -2.11
N ASN A 30 -12.87 -0.20 -3.12
CA ASN A 30 -13.62 -0.41 -4.38
C ASN A 30 -12.93 0.13 -5.65
N ALA A 31 -11.74 0.72 -5.54
CA ALA A 31 -11.09 1.40 -6.67
C ALA A 31 -10.26 0.47 -7.58
N PHE A 32 -10.17 -0.81 -7.24
CA PHE A 32 -9.25 -1.73 -7.89
C PHE A 32 -10.02 -2.78 -8.67
N ALA A 33 -9.90 -2.69 -10.00
CA ALA A 33 -10.47 -3.67 -10.91
C ALA A 33 -9.83 -5.04 -10.61
N PHE A 34 -10.66 -6.00 -10.17
CA PHE A 34 -10.23 -7.38 -9.97
C PHE A 34 -10.05 -8.03 -11.35
N THR A 35 -8.80 -8.30 -11.74
CA THR A 35 -8.50 -8.93 -13.04
C THR A 35 -8.49 -10.46 -12.96
N GLY A 36 -8.66 -11.01 -11.75
CA GLY A 36 -8.57 -12.44 -11.46
C GLY A 36 -7.14 -12.90 -11.12
N LYS A 37 -6.15 -12.00 -11.17
CA LYS A 37 -4.77 -12.26 -10.72
C LYS A 37 -4.45 -11.47 -9.47
N VAL A 38 -4.74 -12.07 -8.32
CA VAL A 38 -4.58 -11.45 -6.99
C VAL A 38 -3.16 -10.91 -6.74
N GLU A 39 -2.13 -11.63 -7.17
CA GLU A 39 -0.73 -11.21 -7.01
C GLU A 39 -0.44 -9.91 -7.78
N ASP A 40 -0.83 -9.83 -9.05
CA ASP A 40 -0.60 -8.67 -9.91
C ASP A 40 -1.43 -7.46 -9.46
N ASP A 41 -2.70 -7.70 -9.10
CA ASP A 41 -3.60 -6.67 -8.61
C ASP A 41 -3.06 -6.07 -7.30
N LEU A 42 -2.64 -6.92 -6.34
CA LEU A 42 -2.05 -6.46 -5.09
C LEU A 42 -0.75 -5.67 -5.32
N LEU A 43 0.13 -6.13 -6.21
CA LEU A 43 1.37 -5.42 -6.53
C LEU A 43 1.12 -4.10 -7.26
N SER A 44 0.06 -4.00 -8.06
CA SER A 44 -0.34 -2.77 -8.72
C SER A 44 -0.84 -1.74 -7.71
N ILE A 45 -1.68 -2.15 -6.76
CA ILE A 45 -2.21 -1.31 -5.69
C ILE A 45 -1.09 -0.84 -4.77
N THR A 46 -0.31 -1.80 -4.26
CA THR A 46 0.78 -1.55 -3.31
C THR A 46 1.99 -0.83 -3.91
N SER A 47 2.00 -0.67 -5.25
CA SER A 47 2.98 0.18 -5.96
C SER A 47 2.63 1.66 -5.90
N VAL A 48 1.37 2.01 -5.62
CA VAL A 48 0.91 3.40 -5.50
C VAL A 48 1.05 3.85 -4.05
N HIS A 49 0.51 3.08 -3.11
CA HIS A 49 0.64 3.33 -1.67
C HIS A 49 0.76 2.04 -0.85
N PRO A 50 1.30 2.10 0.39
CA PRO A 50 1.19 0.99 1.33
C PRO A 50 -0.28 0.68 1.66
N MET A 51 -0.68 -0.59 1.61
CA MET A 51 -1.99 -1.04 2.08
C MET A 51 -1.93 -1.44 3.56
N ARG A 52 -3.01 -1.19 4.29
CA ARG A 52 -3.17 -1.73 5.66
C ARG A 52 -3.46 -3.22 5.64
N GLU A 53 -3.07 -3.93 6.70
CA GLU A 53 -3.39 -5.34 6.87
C GLU A 53 -4.89 -5.63 6.73
N GLU A 54 -5.73 -4.80 7.34
CA GLU A 54 -7.19 -4.99 7.31
C GLU A 54 -7.73 -4.88 5.87
N ALA A 55 -7.20 -3.95 5.08
CA ALA A 55 -7.60 -3.77 3.69
C ALA A 55 -7.16 -4.95 2.82
N ILE A 56 -6.01 -5.56 3.09
CA ILE A 56 -5.55 -6.77 2.40
C ILE A 56 -6.42 -7.96 2.77
N ILE A 57 -6.77 -8.12 4.04
CA ILE A 57 -7.68 -9.18 4.49
C ILE A 57 -9.03 -9.07 3.78
N GLU A 58 -9.59 -7.86 3.67
CA GLU A 58 -10.84 -7.64 2.92
C GLU A 58 -10.68 -7.91 1.42
N PHE A 59 -9.57 -7.48 0.83
CA PHE A 59 -9.25 -7.73 -0.58
C PHE A 59 -9.15 -9.23 -0.88
N LEU A 60 -8.43 -9.99 -0.04
CA LEU A 60 -8.27 -11.43 -0.18
C LEU A 60 -9.60 -12.18 0.01
N LYS A 61 -10.45 -11.73 0.94
CA LYS A 61 -11.81 -12.26 1.11
C LYS A 61 -12.66 -12.05 -0.16
N LYS A 62 -12.62 -10.85 -0.75
CA LYS A 62 -13.31 -10.57 -2.02
C LYS A 62 -12.78 -11.41 -3.18
N ALA A 63 -11.47 -11.64 -3.19
CA ALA A 63 -10.78 -12.46 -4.17
C ALA A 63 -10.85 -13.97 -3.89
N ASN A 64 -11.52 -14.41 -2.82
CA ASN A 64 -11.57 -15.80 -2.36
C ASN A 64 -10.20 -16.50 -2.33
N THR A 65 -9.20 -15.80 -1.81
CA THR A 65 -7.79 -16.21 -1.86
C THR A 65 -7.18 -16.25 -0.46
N ASP A 66 -6.23 -17.17 -0.24
CA ASP A 66 -5.54 -17.38 1.03
C ASP A 66 -4.43 -16.33 1.26
N TRP A 67 -4.18 -16.02 2.54
CA TRP A 67 -3.06 -15.20 3.01
C TRP A 67 -1.69 -15.71 2.55
N ARG A 68 -1.57 -17.00 2.22
CA ARG A 68 -0.36 -17.60 1.62
C ARG A 68 0.21 -16.80 0.44
N VAL A 69 -0.64 -16.10 -0.32
CA VAL A 69 -0.19 -15.25 -1.42
C VAL A 69 0.67 -14.08 -0.92
N ILE A 70 0.28 -13.47 0.21
CA ILE A 70 1.03 -12.38 0.84
C ILE A 70 2.38 -12.89 1.36
N GLU A 71 2.38 -14.04 2.04
CA GLU A 71 3.61 -14.67 2.53
C GLU A 71 4.58 -14.98 1.40
N LYS A 72 4.08 -15.50 0.28
CA LYS A 72 4.86 -15.76 -0.93
C LYS A 72 5.45 -14.45 -1.48
N LEU A 73 4.66 -13.39 -1.62
CA LEU A 73 5.14 -12.10 -2.13
C LEU A 73 6.19 -11.44 -1.23
N ILE A 74 6.06 -11.60 0.10
CA ILE A 74 7.07 -11.14 1.07
C ILE A 74 8.35 -11.95 0.91
N LYS A 75 8.23 -13.28 0.82
CA LYS A 75 9.36 -14.20 0.65
C LYS A 75 10.12 -13.97 -0.67
N ASP A 76 9.38 -13.72 -1.75
CA ASP A 76 9.93 -13.41 -3.07
C ASP A 76 10.48 -11.97 -3.14
N GLY A 77 10.30 -11.18 -2.07
CA GLY A 77 10.79 -9.82 -1.96
C GLY A 77 10.06 -8.81 -2.84
N SER A 78 8.90 -9.18 -3.39
CA SER A 78 8.02 -8.28 -4.15
C SER A 78 7.24 -7.35 -3.22
N LEU A 79 6.92 -7.82 -2.01
CA LEU A 79 6.20 -7.08 -0.98
C LEU A 79 7.05 -6.93 0.29
N MET A 80 6.83 -5.86 1.05
CA MET A 80 7.48 -5.60 2.33
C MET A 80 6.42 -5.27 3.38
N GLU A 81 6.51 -5.95 4.52
CA GLU A 81 5.75 -5.60 5.73
C GLU A 81 6.46 -4.48 6.49
N LEU A 82 5.68 -3.49 6.92
CA LEU A 82 6.11 -2.32 7.67
C LEU A 82 5.19 -2.17 8.87
N GLU A 83 5.75 -1.86 10.03
CA GLU A 83 4.97 -1.57 11.23
C GLU A 83 5.05 -0.07 11.55
N TYR A 84 3.90 0.58 11.71
CA TYR A 84 3.81 1.98 12.11
C TYR A 84 2.68 2.18 13.12
N GLN A 85 3.02 2.73 14.28
CA GLN A 85 2.08 2.93 15.41
C GLN A 85 1.31 1.66 15.81
N GLY A 86 1.98 0.50 15.81
CA GLY A 86 1.36 -0.80 16.13
C GLY A 86 0.38 -1.31 15.07
N ARG A 87 0.39 -0.71 13.87
CA ARG A 87 -0.40 -1.17 12.72
C ARG A 87 0.54 -1.66 11.62
N LYS A 88 0.13 -2.73 10.96
CA LYS A 88 0.88 -3.33 9.85
C LYS A 88 0.44 -2.74 8.52
N PHE A 89 1.42 -2.42 7.70
CA PHE A 89 1.29 -1.90 6.35
C PHE A 89 2.13 -2.75 5.42
N TYR A 90 1.66 -2.94 4.20
CA TYR A 90 2.37 -3.70 3.18
C TYR A 90 2.56 -2.82 1.95
N MET A 91 3.81 -2.68 1.52
CA MET A 91 4.15 -1.91 0.33
C MET A 91 4.94 -2.75 -0.65
N ARG A 92 4.85 -2.41 -1.94
CA ARG A 92 5.72 -3.02 -2.95
C ARG A 92 7.16 -2.60 -2.68
N LYS A 93 8.08 -3.57 -2.75
CA LYS A 93 9.51 -3.26 -2.63
C LYS A 93 9.95 -2.43 -3.83
N LEU A 94 10.38 -1.19 -3.58
CA LEU A 94 10.93 -0.34 -4.63
C LEU A 94 12.21 -0.98 -5.19
N PRO A 95 12.38 -1.03 -6.53
CA PRO A 95 13.65 -1.45 -7.10
C PRO A 95 14.73 -0.51 -6.57
N ARG A 96 15.78 -1.05 -5.92
CA ARG A 96 16.99 -0.28 -5.64
C ARG A 96 17.45 0.28 -6.99
N LYS A 97 17.29 1.58 -7.21
CA LYS A 97 18.06 2.24 -8.25
C LYS A 97 19.52 1.97 -7.88
N ARG A 98 20.20 1.13 -8.68
CA ARG A 98 21.66 1.22 -8.75
C ARG A 98 21.89 2.63 -9.27
N CYS A 99 22.30 3.54 -8.39
CA CYS A 99 23.02 4.72 -8.84
C CYS A 99 24.29 4.17 -9.50
N GLY A 100 24.27 4.12 -10.82
CA GLY A 100 25.46 4.00 -11.65
C GLY A 100 25.96 5.38 -11.99
#